data_AF-A0A2H9VSW6-F1
#
_entry.id   AF-A0A2H9VSW6-F1
#
_cell.length_a   1.000
_cell.length_b   1.000
_cell.length_c   1.000
_cell.angle_alpha   90.00
_cell.angle_beta   90.00
_cell.angle_gamma   90.00
#
_symmetry.space_group_name_H-M   'P 1'
#
loop_
_entity.id
_entity.type
_entity.pdbx_description
1 polymer ?
#
loop_
_entity_poly.entity_id
_entity_poly.type
_entity_poly.pdbx_seq_one_letter_code
_entity_poly.pdbx_strand_id
1 'polypeptide(L)'
;MARTFYKQFVIISSGIALILTLLYFIVDFIFNDYKSEFITKDFIYPFTFILVIGNALTVAVSALPILLNQYEEVKNNAVISLLSWFLLPTIWLTVILFKINFDLMDFSEGLDSEAILNIINTLPYINVLVVLYFKFRKTVSITIAT
;
A
#
# COMPACT_ATOMS: atom_id res chain seq x y z
N MET A 1 -7.84 -17.02 -12.13
CA MET A 1 -7.40 -15.69 -12.60
C MET A 1 -7.27 -14.68 -11.45
N ALA A 2 -8.35 -14.32 -10.75
CA ALA A 2 -8.34 -13.34 -9.65
C ALA A 2 -7.28 -13.63 -8.56
N ARG A 3 -7.13 -14.90 -8.14
CA ARG A 3 -6.11 -15.32 -7.16
C ARG A 3 -4.67 -14.97 -7.57
N THR A 4 -4.36 -15.08 -8.86
CA THR A 4 -3.02 -14.75 -9.39
C THR A 4 -2.74 -13.26 -9.29
N PHE A 5 -3.73 -12.44 -9.65
CA PHE A 5 -3.63 -10.99 -9.54
C PHE A 5 -3.56 -10.51 -8.08
N TYR A 6 -4.34 -11.11 -7.18
CA TYR A 6 -4.25 -10.85 -5.74
C TYR A 6 -2.84 -11.16 -5.21
N LYS A 7 -2.28 -12.34 -5.51
CA LYS A 7 -0.92 -12.70 -5.09
C LYS A 7 0.13 -11.73 -5.64
N GLN A 8 0.02 -11.38 -6.92
CA GLN A 8 0.93 -10.40 -7.56
C GLN A 8 0.83 -9.04 -6.86
N PHE A 9 -0.39 -8.57 -6.57
CA PHE A 9 -0.60 -7.30 -5.87
C PHE A 9 0.08 -7.30 -4.50
N VAL A 10 -0.17 -8.31 -3.67
CA VAL A 10 0.38 -8.39 -2.32
C VAL A 10 1.92 -8.48 -2.35
N ILE A 11 2.49 -9.32 -3.21
CA ILE A 11 3.95 -9.53 -3.28
C ILE A 11 4.65 -8.27 -3.80
N ILE A 12 4.18 -7.72 -4.93
CA ILE A 12 4.84 -6.56 -5.55
C ILE A 12 4.74 -5.35 -4.62
N SER A 13 3.56 -5.08 -4.07
CA SER A 13 3.38 -3.88 -3.25
C SER A 13 4.13 -3.97 -1.92
N SER A 14 4.11 -5.13 -1.25
CA SER A 14 4.91 -5.35 -0.03
C SER A 14 6.40 -5.29 -0.30
N GLY A 15 6.86 -5.83 -1.43
CA GLY A 15 8.26 -5.76 -1.84
C GLY A 15 8.74 -4.32 -2.07
N ILE A 16 7.95 -3.51 -2.76
CA ILE A 16 8.28 -2.09 -2.98
C ILE A 16 8.27 -1.32 -1.65
N ALA A 17 7.26 -1.52 -0.81
CA ALA A 17 7.18 -0.84 0.49
C ALA A 17 8.36 -1.18 1.41
N LEU A 18 8.78 -2.45 1.43
CA LEU A 18 9.96 -2.87 2.18
C LEU A 18 11.23 -2.18 1.67
N ILE A 19 11.45 -2.15 0.35
CA ILE A 19 12.62 -1.49 -0.25
C ILE A 19 12.63 0.00 0.07
N LEU A 20 11.50 0.69 -0.13
CA LEU A 20 11.44 2.14 0.11
C LEU A 20 11.56 2.49 1.60
N THR A 21 10.99 1.67 2.48
CA THR A 21 11.15 1.86 3.93
C THR A 21 12.61 1.67 4.34
N LEU A 22 13.29 0.63 3.84
CA LEU A 22 14.72 0.45 4.09
C LEU A 22 15.56 1.64 3.58
N LEU A 23 15.28 2.14 2.38
CA LEU A 23 15.95 3.33 1.85
C LEU A 23 15.71 4.56 2.71
N TYR A 24 14.48 4.76 3.17
CA TYR A 24 14.13 5.85 4.08
C TYR A 24 14.96 5.78 5.36
N PHE A 25 15.01 4.62 6.03
CA PHE A 25 15.78 4.45 7.25
C PHE A 25 17.29 4.60 7.05
N ILE A 26 17.82 4.15 5.90
CA ILE A 26 19.23 4.37 5.57
C ILE A 26 19.53 5.87 5.43
N VAL A 27 18.68 6.61 4.72
CA VAL A 27 18.83 8.06 4.57
C VAL A 27 18.70 8.74 5.92
N ASP A 28 17.64 8.45 6.67
CA ASP A 28 17.39 9.02 7.98
C ASP A 28 18.56 8.76 8.95
N PHE A 29 19.10 7.54 8.98
CA PHE A 29 20.25 7.19 9.82
C PHE A 29 21.57 7.87 9.40
N ILE A 30 21.76 8.13 8.10
CA ILE A 30 22.96 8.78 7.58
C ILE A 30 22.91 10.29 7.84
N PHE A 31 21.75 10.92 7.69
CA PHE A 31 21.61 12.38 7.72
C PHE A 31 21.13 12.94 9.05
N ASN A 32 20.33 12.17 9.79
CA ASN A 32 19.90 12.52 11.13
C ASN A 32 20.72 11.71 12.13
N ASP A 33 21.59 12.39 12.88
CA ASP A 33 22.45 11.79 13.90
C ASP A 33 21.62 11.44 15.16
N TYR A 34 20.58 10.62 14.95
CA TYR A 34 19.52 10.38 15.92
C TYR A 34 20.06 9.59 17.11
N LYS A 35 20.18 10.28 18.25
CA LYS A 35 20.45 9.73 19.58
C LYS A 35 19.18 9.88 20.42
N SER A 36 18.18 9.04 20.17
CA SER A 36 17.01 8.98 21.07
C SER A 36 17.38 8.21 22.34
N GLU A 37 17.02 8.75 23.51
CA GLU A 37 17.26 8.11 24.81
C GLU A 37 16.41 6.85 25.06
N PHE A 38 15.35 6.62 24.27
CA PHE A 38 14.38 5.54 24.51
C PHE A 38 14.41 4.42 23.46
N ILE A 39 14.91 4.71 22.26
CA ILE A 39 15.09 3.75 21.17
C ILE A 39 16.59 3.66 20.90
N THR A 40 17.21 2.58 21.40
CA THR A 40 18.57 2.22 21.01
C THR A 40 18.64 2.03 19.50
N LYS A 41 19.75 2.43 18.86
CA LYS A 41 19.98 2.23 17.41
C LYS A 41 19.71 0.80 16.95
N ASP A 42 19.93 -0.18 17.83
CA ASP A 42 19.69 -1.60 17.57
C ASP A 42 18.20 -1.99 17.51
N PHE A 43 17.31 -1.19 18.10
CA PHE A 43 15.87 -1.46 18.15
C PHE A 43 15.10 -0.86 16.97
N ILE A 44 15.69 0.10 16.25
CA ILE A 44 15.07 0.76 15.08
C ILE A 44 14.79 -0.27 13.97
N TYR A 45 15.75 -1.14 13.67
CA TYR A 45 15.61 -2.15 12.61
C TYR A 45 14.48 -3.17 12.88
N PRO A 46 14.42 -3.85 14.04
CA PRO A 46 13.33 -4.79 14.32
C PRO A 46 11.96 -4.09 14.41
N PHE A 47 11.90 -2.88 14.99
CA PHE A 47 10.64 -2.13 15.06
C PHE A 47 10.12 -1.74 13.66
N THR A 48 11.01 -1.25 12.80
CA THR A 48 10.73 -0.95 11.39
C THR A 48 10.21 -2.18 10.65
N PHE A 49 10.87 -3.33 10.86
CA PHE A 49 10.46 -4.57 10.22
C PHE A 49 9.05 -4.99 10.63
N ILE A 50 8.70 -4.85 11.92
CA ILE A 50 7.34 -5.09 12.43
C ILE A 50 6.33 -4.15 11.77
N LEU A 51 6.65 -2.85 11.64
CA LEU A 51 5.78 -1.88 10.98
C LEU A 51 5.53 -2.22 9.50
N VAL A 52 6.58 -2.61 8.77
CA VAL A 52 6.47 -3.03 7.36
C VAL A 52 5.59 -4.27 7.23
N ILE A 53 5.74 -5.25 8.12
CA ILE A 53 4.87 -6.45 8.16
C ILE A 53 3.42 -6.04 8.45
N GLY A 54 3.19 -5.18 9.44
CA GLY A 54 1.86 -4.70 9.79
C GLY A 54 1.17 -3.98 8.63
N ASN A 55 1.91 -3.13 7.92
CA ASN A 55 1.41 -2.45 6.72
C ASN A 55 1.10 -3.45 5.59
N ALA A 56 2.01 -4.40 5.32
CA ALA A 56 1.81 -5.45 4.32
C ALA A 56 0.56 -6.31 4.60
N LEU A 57 0.32 -6.66 5.87
CA LEU A 57 -0.88 -7.38 6.29
C LEU A 57 -2.15 -6.55 6.09
N THR A 58 -2.12 -5.27 6.47
CA THR A 58 -3.25 -4.35 6.30
C THR A 58 -3.64 -4.22 4.83
N VAL A 59 -2.65 -4.08 3.95
CA VAL A 59 -2.85 -4.03 2.50
C VAL A 59 -3.40 -5.36 1.98
N ALA A 60 -2.85 -6.49 2.42
CA ALA A 60 -3.32 -7.81 1.99
C ALA A 60 -4.80 -8.01 2.35
N VAL A 61 -5.19 -7.65 3.57
CA VAL A 61 -6.58 -7.69 4.04
C VAL A 61 -7.46 -6.75 3.22
N SER A 62 -7.01 -5.51 3.00
CA SER A 62 -7.73 -4.52 2.20
C SER A 62 -7.92 -4.95 0.74
N ALA A 63 -7.06 -5.83 0.23
CA ALA A 63 -7.15 -6.38 -1.11
C ALA A 63 -7.90 -7.72 -1.21
N LEU A 64 -8.37 -8.30 -0.10
CA LEU A 64 -9.16 -9.53 -0.13
C LEU A 64 -10.39 -9.45 -1.05
N PRO A 65 -11.12 -8.32 -1.15
CA PRO A 65 -12.27 -8.23 -2.04
C PRO A 65 -11.92 -8.47 -3.52
N ILE A 66 -10.66 -8.34 -3.95
CA ILE A 66 -10.22 -8.71 -5.31
C ILE A 66 -10.60 -10.17 -5.63
N LEU A 67 -10.57 -11.05 -4.63
CA LEU A 67 -10.92 -12.46 -4.78
C LEU A 67 -12.39 -12.68 -5.15
N LEU A 68 -13.29 -11.71 -4.92
CA LEU A 68 -14.68 -11.76 -5.37
C LEU A 68 -14.80 -11.87 -6.90
N ASN A 69 -13.78 -11.42 -7.65
CA ASN A 69 -13.73 -11.61 -9.11
C ASN A 69 -13.54 -13.08 -9.54
N GLN A 70 -13.51 -14.03 -8.61
CA GLN A 70 -13.63 -15.45 -8.92
C GLN A 70 -15.05 -15.84 -9.35
N TYR A 71 -16.06 -15.07 -8.93
CA TYR A 71 -17.46 -15.27 -9.32
C TYR A 71 -17.75 -14.57 -10.65
N GLU A 72 -18.47 -15.24 -11.55
CA GLU A 72 -18.70 -14.73 -12.91
C GLU A 72 -19.53 -13.45 -12.94
N GLU A 73 -20.53 -13.36 -12.07
CA GLU A 73 -21.39 -12.18 -11.91
C GLU A 73 -20.57 -10.93 -11.56
N VAL A 74 -19.61 -11.08 -10.64
CA VAL A 74 -18.71 -10.00 -10.22
C VAL A 74 -17.69 -9.67 -11.31
N LYS A 75 -17.10 -10.70 -11.93
CA LYS A 75 -16.08 -10.57 -12.99
C LYS A 75 -16.62 -9.81 -14.21
N ASN A 76 -17.85 -10.14 -14.62
CA ASN A 76 -18.47 -9.59 -15.83
C ASN A 76 -19.09 -8.21 -15.59
N ASN A 77 -19.52 -7.90 -14.36
CA ASN A 77 -20.00 -6.57 -14.01
C ASN A 77 -18.82 -5.62 -13.73
N ALA A 78 -18.58 -4.66 -14.64
CA ALA A 78 -17.46 -3.73 -14.55
C ALA A 78 -17.46 -2.90 -13.26
N VAL A 79 -18.64 -2.49 -12.76
CA VAL A 79 -18.76 -1.65 -11.56
C VAL A 79 -18.43 -2.46 -10.30
N ILE A 80 -19.02 -3.65 -10.15
CA ILE A 80 -18.76 -4.51 -8.98
C ILE A 80 -17.29 -4.98 -9.00
N SER A 81 -16.76 -5.31 -10.18
CA SER A 81 -15.35 -5.60 -10.37
C SER A 81 -14.48 -4.41 -9.94
N LEU A 82 -14.76 -3.19 -10.37
CA LEU A 82 -14.02 -1.99 -9.93
C LEU A 82 -14.08 -1.81 -8.40
N LEU A 83 -15.28 -1.87 -7.81
CA LEU A 83 -15.47 -1.71 -6.37
C LEU A 83 -14.70 -2.76 -5.57
N SER A 84 -14.70 -4.02 -6.02
CA SER A 84 -13.94 -5.10 -5.39
C SER A 84 -12.41 -4.89 -5.42
N TRP A 85 -11.91 -4.06 -6.34
CA TRP A 85 -10.49 -3.72 -6.40
C TRP A 85 -10.15 -2.47 -5.60
N PHE A 86 -11.01 -1.45 -5.63
CA PHE A 86 -10.64 -0.12 -5.15
C PHE A 86 -11.37 0.33 -3.88
N LEU A 87 -12.52 -0.25 -3.50
CA LEU A 87 -13.31 0.28 -2.39
C LEU A 87 -12.53 0.35 -1.07
N LEU A 88 -11.98 -0.78 -0.60
CA LEU A 88 -11.22 -0.79 0.65
C LEU A 88 -9.88 -0.03 0.53
N PRO A 89 -9.07 -0.20 -0.54
CA PRO A 89 -7.86 0.59 -0.71
C PRO A 89 -8.10 2.10 -0.74
N THR A 90 -9.22 2.56 -1.33
CA THR A 90 -9.58 3.98 -1.37
C THR A 90 -10.05 4.48 -0.01
N ILE A 91 -10.80 3.68 0.75
CA ILE A 91 -11.16 4.04 2.14
C ILE A 91 -9.89 4.20 2.99
N TRP A 92 -8.98 3.24 2.91
CA TRP A 92 -7.68 3.31 3.59
C TRP A 92 -6.86 4.54 3.18
N LEU A 93 -6.77 4.81 1.88
CA LEU A 93 -6.11 6.00 1.35
C LEU A 93 -6.74 7.29 1.88
N THR A 94 -8.06 7.35 1.98
CA THR A 94 -8.77 8.53 2.47
C THR A 94 -8.39 8.81 3.93
N VAL A 95 -8.28 7.78 4.76
CA VAL A 95 -7.83 7.92 6.16
C VAL A 95 -6.41 8.48 6.22
N ILE A 96 -5.50 7.98 5.39
CA ILE A 96 -4.10 8.47 5.34
C ILE A 96 -4.04 9.92 4.88
N LEU A 97 -4.76 10.27 3.81
CA LEU A 97 -4.80 11.63 3.29
C LEU A 97 -5.42 12.60 4.31
N PHE A 98 -6.42 12.15 5.07
CA PHE A 98 -7.01 12.96 6.12
C PHE A 98 -6.02 13.21 7.26
N LYS A 99 -5.25 12.19 7.67
CA LYS A 99 -4.16 12.36 8.66
C LYS A 99 -3.12 13.37 8.14
N ILE A 100 -2.60 13.17 6.94
CA ILE A 100 -1.61 14.07 6.33
C ILE A 100 -2.16 15.51 6.23
N ASN A 101 -3.42 15.68 5.85
CA ASN A 101 -4.03 17.00 5.73
C ASN A 101 -4.14 17.70 7.09
N PHE A 102 -4.49 16.95 8.15
CA PHE A 102 -4.55 17.47 9.50
C PHE A 102 -3.16 17.88 9.99
N ASP A 103 -2.16 17.03 9.80
CA ASP A 103 -0.77 17.30 10.17
C ASP A 103 -0.21 18.54 9.43
N LEU A 104 -0.61 18.76 8.17
CA LEU A 104 -0.22 19.95 7.40
C LEU A 104 -0.96 21.24 7.80
N MET A 105 -2.14 21.13 8.40
CA MET A 105 -2.92 22.28 8.88
C MET A 105 -2.43 22.78 10.24
N ASP A 106 -1.82 21.91 11.05
CA ASP A 106 -1.04 22.34 12.21
C ASP A 106 0.34 22.85 11.73
N PHE A 107 0.33 24.06 11.16
CA PHE A 107 1.45 24.79 10.53
C PHE A 107 2.73 25.00 11.38
N SER A 108 2.87 24.37 12.56
CA SER A 108 4.03 24.55 13.44
C SER A 108 5.25 23.72 13.05
N GLU A 109 5.07 22.63 12.29
CA GLU A 109 6.16 21.76 11.85
C GLU A 109 5.99 21.47 10.35
N GLY A 110 7.09 21.34 9.60
CA GLY A 110 7.03 21.09 8.15
C GLY A 110 6.41 19.72 7.81
N LEU A 111 6.64 19.21 6.59
CA LEU A 111 6.36 17.80 6.30
C LEU A 111 7.17 16.92 7.26
N ASP A 112 6.51 16.42 8.31
CA ASP A 112 7.14 15.55 9.28
C ASP A 112 7.52 14.19 8.63
N SER A 113 8.53 13.58 9.21
CA SER A 113 9.05 12.24 8.90
C SER A 113 7.94 11.20 8.76
N GLU A 114 6.91 11.29 9.62
CA GLU A 114 5.73 10.42 9.55
C GLU A 114 4.92 10.59 8.25
N ALA A 115 4.71 11.81 7.78
CA ALA A 115 3.96 12.07 6.56
C ALA A 115 4.69 11.52 5.33
N ILE A 116 6.02 11.67 5.29
CA ILE A 116 6.87 11.12 4.22
C ILE A 116 6.80 9.59 4.22
N LEU A 117 6.93 8.96 5.39
CA LEU A 117 6.79 7.51 5.55
C LEU A 117 5.43 7.01 5.10
N ASN A 118 4.34 7.72 5.42
CA ASN A 118 2.99 7.36 4.99
C ASN A 118 2.87 7.42 3.46
N ILE A 119 3.40 8.44 2.81
CA ILE A 119 3.38 8.57 1.34
C ILE A 119 4.17 7.43 0.68
N ILE A 120 5.40 7.18 1.17
CA ILE A 120 6.26 6.09 0.72
C ILE A 120 5.55 4.74 0.84
N ASN A 121 4.80 4.54 1.92
CA ASN A 121 4.05 3.32 2.20
C ASN A 121 2.66 3.28 1.58
N THR A 122 2.27 4.23 0.73
CA THR A 122 0.90 4.27 0.17
C THR A 122 0.90 4.39 -1.34
N LEU A 123 1.74 5.27 -1.91
CA LEU A 123 1.81 5.46 -3.35
C LEU A 123 2.18 4.19 -4.15
N PRO A 124 3.13 3.35 -3.71
CA PRO A 124 3.41 2.09 -4.40
C PRO A 124 2.18 1.20 -4.50
N TYR A 125 1.40 1.10 -3.42
CA TYR A 125 0.21 0.26 -3.37
C TYR A 125 -0.82 0.72 -4.40
N ILE A 126 -1.10 2.03 -4.49
CA ILE A 126 -2.05 2.57 -5.47
C ILE A 126 -1.56 2.28 -6.89
N ASN A 127 -0.29 2.55 -7.18
CA ASN A 127 0.27 2.34 -8.53
C ASN A 127 0.18 0.87 -8.95
N VAL A 128 0.58 -0.05 -8.08
CA VAL A 128 0.51 -1.50 -8.35
C VAL A 128 -0.94 -1.96 -8.51
N LEU A 129 -1.86 -1.45 -7.69
CA LEU A 129 -3.29 -1.77 -7.77
C LEU A 129 -3.87 -1.36 -9.13
N VAL A 130 -3.60 -0.14 -9.56
CA VAL A 130 -4.08 0.41 -10.85
C VAL A 130 -3.52 -0.39 -12.03
N VAL A 131 -2.21 -0.64 -12.05
CA VAL A 131 -1.55 -1.41 -13.13
C VAL A 131 -2.13 -2.83 -13.22
N LEU A 132 -2.28 -3.51 -12.09
CA LEU A 132 -2.80 -4.88 -12.07
C LEU A 132 -4.30 -4.94 -12.40
N TYR A 133 -5.09 -3.92 -12.04
CA TYR A 133 -6.49 -3.83 -12.43
C TYR A 133 -6.64 -3.76 -13.95
N PHE A 134 -5.89 -2.88 -14.62
CA PHE A 134 -5.95 -2.78 -16.09
C PHE A 134 -5.51 -4.08 -16.77
N LYS A 135 -4.46 -4.72 -16.26
CA LYS A 135 -4.01 -6.03 -16.75
C LYS A 135 -5.07 -7.11 -16.52
N PHE A 136 -5.77 -7.09 -15.39
CA PHE A 136 -6.87 -8.00 -15.10
C PHE A 136 -8.04 -7.79 -16.08
N ARG A 137 -8.50 -6.55 -16.28
CA ARG A 137 -9.59 -6.24 -17.21
C ARG A 137 -9.28 -6.65 -18.65
N LYS A 138 -8.05 -6.41 -19.12
CA LYS A 138 -7.58 -6.87 -20.43
C LYS A 138 -7.61 -8.40 -20.55
N THR A 139 -7.26 -9.11 -19.48
CA THR A 139 -7.29 -10.57 -19.48
C THR A 139 -8.72 -11.10 -19.56
N VAL A 140 -9.64 -10.52 -18.78
CA VAL A 140 -11.06 -10.87 -18.80
C VAL A 140 -11.69 -10.62 -20.17
N SER A 141 -11.40 -9.49 -20.82
CA SER A 141 -11.96 -9.19 -22.14
C SER A 141 -11.49 -10.17 -23.23
N ILE A 142 -10.24 -10.63 -23.17
CA ILE A 142 -9.72 -11.63 -24.12
C ILE A 142 -10.44 -12.97 -23.92
N THR A 143 -10.64 -13.41 -22.68
CA THR A 143 -11.33 -14.67 -22.38
C THR A 143 -12.80 -14.68 -22.79
N ILE A 144 -13.47 -13.53 -22.83
CA ILE A 144 -14.87 -13.44 -23.29
C ILE A 144 -14.97 -13.51 -24.82
N ALA A 145 -13.92 -13.10 -25.54
CA ALA A 145 -13.90 -13.08 -27.00
C ALA A 145 -13.49 -14.42 -27.65
N THR A 146 -12.99 -15.37 -26.85
CA THR A 146 -12.59 -16.73 -27.25
C THR A 146 -13.63 -17.75 -26.81
#